data_AF-A0A366MGA6-F1
#
_entry.id   AF-A0A366MGA6-F1
#
_cell.length_a   1.000
_cell.length_b   1.000
_cell.length_c   1.000
_cell.angle_alpha   90.00
_cell.angle_beta   90.00
_cell.angle_gamma   90.00
#
_symmetry.space_group_name_H-M   'P 1'
#
loop_
_entity.id
_entity.type
_entity.pdbx_description
1 polymer ?
#
loop_
_entity_poly.entity_id
_entity_poly.type
_entity_poly.pdbx_seq_one_letter_code
_entity_poly.pdbx_strand_id
1 'polypeptide(L)'
;MDKETYEILDTYMQACMAADTAHDKNHIYRVLYAALTLAEHEASVDYDCLIAACLLHDIGRKEPFENPHVCHAKAGAKKAETFLREHGFPEPFVSHVSDCIRTHRFRAGQIPESIEAKILFDSDKLNVTGAVGIARTLAYKGQHATPLYFCGTDGTISEKDGDNTNSFFHEYNVKLEGMYDRFYTQTGKEMAAIRKKATADFYHSMLTEVQDITKKGSYLLDKQILTE
;
A
#
# COMPACT_ATOMS: atom_id res chain seq x y z
N MET A 1 7.34 25.87 1.24
CA MET A 1 5.87 25.87 1.23
C MET A 1 5.44 26.56 2.50
N ASP A 2 4.62 27.60 2.38
CA ASP A 2 4.04 28.24 3.56
C ASP A 2 2.85 27.46 4.11
N LYS A 3 2.37 27.88 5.27
CA LYS A 3 1.28 27.21 5.98
C LYS A 3 -0.05 27.26 5.22
N GLU A 4 -0.34 28.37 4.54
CA GLU A 4 -1.56 28.56 3.76
C GLU A 4 -1.61 27.58 2.58
N THR A 5 -0.49 27.46 1.86
CA THR A 5 -0.33 26.51 0.76
C THR A 5 -0.52 25.07 1.24
N TYR A 6 0.07 24.71 2.39
CA TYR A 6 -0.13 23.40 3.00
C TYR A 6 -1.60 23.15 3.34
N GLU A 7 -2.28 24.12 3.95
CA GLU A 7 -3.69 23.99 4.35
C GLU A 7 -4.62 23.82 3.14
N ILE A 8 -4.34 24.47 2.01
CA ILE A 8 -5.07 24.28 0.75
C ILE A 8 -4.93 22.83 0.25
N LEU A 9 -3.71 22.30 0.23
CA LEU A 9 -3.43 20.93 -0.22
C LEU A 9 -4.05 19.89 0.72
N ASP A 10 -3.90 20.08 2.02
CA ASP A 10 -4.42 19.19 3.05
C ASP A 10 -5.96 19.16 3.05
N THR A 11 -6.61 20.32 2.91
CA THR A 11 -8.07 20.41 2.80
C THR A 11 -8.58 19.66 1.58
N TYR A 12 -7.92 19.82 0.43
CA TYR A 12 -8.30 19.12 -0.79
C TYR A 12 -8.08 17.60 -0.68
N MET A 13 -6.96 17.18 -0.10
CA MET A 13 -6.70 15.77 0.21
C MET A 13 -7.83 15.19 1.06
N GLN A 14 -8.18 15.85 2.18
CA GLN A 14 -9.23 15.39 3.09
C GLN A 14 -10.60 15.30 2.38
N ALA A 15 -10.93 16.25 1.51
CA ALA A 15 -12.17 16.24 0.73
C ALA A 15 -12.22 15.08 -0.30
N CYS A 16 -11.06 14.60 -0.76
CA CYS A 16 -10.97 13.48 -1.70
C CYS A 16 -10.99 12.10 -1.00
N MET A 17 -10.70 12.03 0.30
CA MET A 17 -10.68 10.77 1.02
C MET A 17 -12.10 10.21 1.18
N ALA A 18 -12.34 9.05 0.58
CA ALA A 18 -13.59 8.29 0.74
C ALA A 18 -13.61 7.55 2.09
N ALA A 19 -14.69 6.81 2.38
CA ALA A 19 -14.80 5.89 3.52
C ALA A 19 -13.91 4.63 3.37
N ASP A 20 -12.73 4.76 2.75
CA ASP A 20 -11.72 3.71 2.67
C ASP A 20 -10.82 3.79 3.90
N THR A 21 -11.03 2.87 4.84
CA THR A 21 -10.26 2.79 6.09
C THR A 21 -8.81 2.35 5.90
N ALA A 22 -8.45 1.76 4.74
CA ALA A 22 -7.07 1.36 4.45
C ALA A 22 -6.24 2.48 3.83
N HIS A 23 -6.88 3.46 3.18
CA HIS A 23 -6.25 4.61 2.52
C HIS A 23 -6.83 5.94 3.01
N ASP A 24 -7.06 6.04 4.32
CA ASP A 24 -7.60 7.23 4.98
C ASP A 24 -6.56 8.36 5.11
N LYS A 25 -6.98 9.53 5.60
CA LYS A 25 -6.07 10.65 5.88
C LYS A 25 -4.91 10.27 6.81
N ASN A 26 -5.12 9.35 7.76
CA ASN A 26 -4.07 8.91 8.66
C ASN A 26 -3.00 8.11 7.91
N HIS A 27 -3.36 7.33 6.89
CA HIS A 27 -2.39 6.76 5.97
C HIS A 27 -1.58 7.84 5.27
N ILE A 28 -2.23 8.85 4.70
CA ILE A 28 -1.54 9.95 4.02
C ILE A 28 -0.54 10.65 4.95
N TYR A 29 -0.94 10.96 6.19
CA TYR A 29 -0.03 11.57 7.16
C TYR A 29 1.15 10.66 7.54
N ARG A 30 0.94 9.35 7.70
CA ARG A 30 2.05 8.42 7.94
C ARG A 30 3.01 8.35 6.75
N VAL A 31 2.51 8.45 5.53
CA VAL A 31 3.34 8.53 4.31
C VAL A 31 4.14 9.83 4.32
N LEU A 32 3.48 10.97 4.55
CA LEU A 32 4.13 12.28 4.64
C LEU A 32 5.24 12.28 5.71
N TYR A 33 4.96 11.84 6.93
CA TYR A 33 5.95 11.86 8.00
C TYR A 33 7.11 10.90 7.75
N ALA A 34 6.83 9.71 7.19
CA ALA A 34 7.90 8.82 6.76
C ALA A 34 8.75 9.44 5.64
N ALA A 35 8.12 10.12 4.67
CA ALA A 35 8.82 10.81 3.60
C ALA A 35 9.75 11.92 4.13
N LEU A 36 9.29 12.69 5.11
CA LEU A 36 10.11 13.72 5.76
C LEU A 36 11.33 13.10 6.48
N THR A 37 11.15 11.99 7.20
CA THR A 37 12.28 11.25 7.81
C THR A 37 13.26 10.72 6.77
N LEU A 38 12.78 10.16 5.67
CA LEU A 38 13.64 9.68 4.59
C LEU A 38 14.43 10.83 3.95
N ALA A 39 13.77 11.98 3.72
CA ALA A 39 14.36 13.14 3.09
C ALA A 39 15.53 13.74 3.88
N GLU A 40 15.59 13.58 5.21
CA GLU A 40 16.73 14.04 6.03
C GLU A 40 18.06 13.38 5.65
N HIS A 41 18.02 12.22 4.99
CA HIS A 41 19.19 11.45 4.59
C HIS A 41 19.54 11.57 3.10
N GLU A 42 18.78 12.36 2.34
CA GLU A 42 18.93 12.50 0.89
C GLU A 42 19.34 13.93 0.51
N ALA A 43 20.17 14.08 -0.52
CA ALA A 43 20.62 15.39 -0.97
C ALA A 43 19.63 16.03 -1.95
N SER A 44 19.54 17.37 -1.91
CA SER A 44 18.83 18.19 -2.91
C SER A 44 17.34 17.88 -3.08
N VAL A 45 16.65 17.53 -1.99
CA VAL A 45 15.20 17.30 -1.98
C VAL A 45 14.42 18.61 -2.08
N ASP A 46 13.53 18.72 -3.06
CA ASP A 46 12.47 19.73 -3.08
C ASP A 46 11.34 19.33 -2.14
N TYR A 47 11.39 19.86 -0.91
CA TYR A 47 10.39 19.59 0.12
C TYR A 47 8.98 20.03 -0.27
N ASP A 48 8.84 21.09 -1.07
CA ASP A 48 7.52 21.58 -1.45
C ASP A 48 6.84 20.60 -2.39
N CYS A 49 7.60 20.10 -3.38
CA CYS A 49 7.13 19.04 -4.25
C CYS A 49 6.84 17.76 -3.47
N LEU A 50 7.77 17.32 -2.60
CA LEU A 50 7.62 16.10 -1.83
C LEU A 50 6.37 16.13 -0.94
N ILE A 51 6.14 17.22 -0.22
CA ILE A 51 4.97 17.40 0.65
C ILE A 51 3.68 17.35 -0.18
N ALA A 52 3.61 18.10 -1.28
CA ALA A 52 2.44 18.11 -2.15
C ALA A 52 2.18 16.72 -2.76
N ALA A 53 3.21 16.04 -3.24
CA ALA A 53 3.10 14.70 -3.80
C ALA A 53 2.63 13.69 -2.76
N CYS A 54 3.15 13.74 -1.53
CA CYS A 54 2.69 12.88 -0.42
C CYS A 54 1.21 13.11 -0.09
N LEU A 55 0.78 14.36 0.05
CA LEU A 55 -0.63 14.68 0.35
C LEU A 55 -1.57 14.21 -0.77
N LEU A 56 -1.15 14.33 -2.03
CA LEU A 56 -2.02 14.13 -3.17
C LEU A 56 -1.93 12.74 -3.83
N HIS A 57 -1.00 11.85 -3.42
CA HIS A 57 -0.72 10.63 -4.19
C HIS A 57 -1.90 9.67 -4.36
N ASP A 58 -2.80 9.61 -3.37
CA ASP A 58 -3.90 8.64 -3.30
C ASP A 58 -5.29 9.27 -3.51
N ILE A 59 -5.39 10.54 -3.94
CA ILE A 59 -6.69 11.21 -4.23
C ILE A 59 -7.45 10.61 -5.43
N GLY A 60 -6.80 9.74 -6.20
CA GLY A 60 -7.37 8.98 -7.31
C GLY A 60 -7.92 7.60 -6.93
N ARG A 61 -8.03 7.29 -5.64
CA ARG A 61 -8.44 5.96 -5.14
C ARG A 61 -9.90 5.63 -5.37
N LYS A 62 -10.77 6.62 -5.55
CA LYS A 62 -12.20 6.40 -5.81
C LYS A 62 -12.44 5.78 -7.19
N GLU A 63 -11.61 6.12 -8.16
CA GLU A 63 -11.82 5.78 -9.57
C GLU A 63 -11.73 4.28 -9.87
N PRO A 64 -10.80 3.50 -9.30
CA PRO A 64 -10.83 2.05 -9.42
C PRO A 64 -12.10 1.38 -8.87
N PHE A 65 -12.79 1.99 -7.90
CA PHE A 65 -14.07 1.45 -7.41
C PHE A 65 -15.21 1.64 -8.42
N GLU A 66 -15.15 2.72 -9.22
CA GLU A 66 -16.10 2.99 -10.30
C GLU A 66 -15.73 2.24 -11.59
N ASN A 67 -14.44 2.10 -11.87
CA ASN A 67 -13.90 1.36 -13.02
C ASN A 67 -12.59 0.65 -12.66
N PRO A 68 -12.60 -0.68 -12.45
CA PRO A 68 -11.42 -1.46 -12.05
C PRO A 68 -10.24 -1.42 -13.04
N HIS A 69 -10.45 -0.99 -14.29
CA HIS A 69 -9.39 -0.83 -15.28
C HIS A 69 -8.60 0.48 -15.11
N VAL A 70 -9.05 1.39 -14.26
CA VAL A 70 -8.37 2.66 -13.97
C VAL A 70 -7.26 2.45 -12.94
N CYS A 71 -6.09 3.02 -13.21
CA CYS A 71 -4.99 3.06 -12.26
C CYS A 71 -5.11 4.31 -11.37
N HIS A 72 -5.26 4.13 -10.05
CA HIS A 72 -5.38 5.26 -9.12
C HIS A 72 -4.19 6.22 -9.18
N ALA A 73 -2.96 5.74 -9.42
CA ALA A 73 -1.80 6.62 -9.52
C ALA A 73 -1.88 7.55 -10.74
N LYS A 74 -2.39 7.05 -11.88
CA LYS A 74 -2.60 7.88 -13.08
C LYS A 74 -3.77 8.84 -12.88
N ALA A 75 -4.87 8.38 -12.28
CA ALA A 75 -6.02 9.21 -11.96
C ALA A 75 -5.67 10.31 -10.95
N GLY A 76 -4.96 9.96 -9.88
CA GLY A 76 -4.47 10.86 -8.84
C GLY A 76 -3.49 11.89 -9.39
N ALA A 77 -2.54 11.48 -10.24
CA ALA A 77 -1.63 12.40 -10.92
C ALA A 77 -2.38 13.42 -11.78
N LYS A 78 -3.43 12.99 -12.50
CA LYS A 78 -4.25 13.89 -13.32
C LYS A 78 -5.10 14.84 -12.46
N LYS A 79 -5.70 14.35 -11.38
CA LYS A 79 -6.44 15.17 -10.41
C LYS A 79 -5.54 16.23 -9.77
N ALA A 80 -4.35 15.84 -9.33
CA ALA A 80 -3.37 16.74 -8.75
C ALA A 80 -2.94 17.81 -9.75
N GLU A 81 -2.67 17.42 -11.00
CA GLU A 81 -2.33 18.36 -12.08
C GLU A 81 -3.44 19.40 -12.28
N THR A 82 -4.70 18.98 -12.41
CA THR A 82 -5.85 19.89 -12.54
C THR A 82 -5.97 20.82 -11.34
N PHE A 83 -5.98 20.27 -10.13
CA PHE A 83 -6.13 21.03 -8.89
C PHE A 83 -5.03 22.10 -8.74
N LEU A 84 -3.77 21.73 -8.93
CA LEU A 84 -2.65 22.65 -8.77
C LEU A 84 -2.68 23.76 -9.84
N ARG A 85 -3.05 23.45 -11.09
CA ARG A 85 -3.20 24.48 -12.13
C ARG A 85 -4.33 25.46 -11.81
N GLU A 86 -5.47 24.97 -11.35
CA GLU A 86 -6.61 25.80 -10.96
C GLU A 86 -6.30 26.74 -9.79
N HIS A 87 -5.36 26.35 -8.91
CA HIS A 87 -4.89 27.17 -7.79
C HIS A 87 -3.64 28.01 -8.11
N GLY A 88 -3.25 28.09 -9.40
CA GLY A 88 -2.20 29.01 -9.85
C GLY A 88 -0.76 28.58 -9.56
N PHE A 89 -0.52 27.30 -9.25
CA PHE A 89 0.83 26.79 -9.07
C PHE A 89 1.61 26.80 -10.40
N PRO A 90 2.93 27.04 -10.37
CA PRO A 90 3.74 27.14 -11.59
C PRO A 90 3.89 25.78 -12.28
N GLU A 91 3.88 25.78 -13.62
CA GLU A 91 3.90 24.55 -14.43
C GLU A 91 5.03 23.56 -14.09
N PRO A 92 6.28 23.99 -13.83
CA PRO A 92 7.34 23.06 -13.41
C PRO A 92 7.01 22.31 -12.12
N PHE A 93 6.37 22.97 -11.14
CA PHE A 93 5.95 22.35 -9.89
C PHE A 93 4.80 21.36 -10.13
N VAL A 94 3.80 21.77 -10.91
CA VAL A 94 2.64 20.93 -11.28
C VAL A 94 3.11 19.63 -11.94
N SER A 95 3.98 19.76 -12.95
CA SER A 95 4.53 18.61 -13.69
C SER A 95 5.34 17.69 -12.78
N HIS A 96 6.20 18.25 -11.92
CA HIS A 96 7.03 17.45 -11.00
C HIS A 96 6.20 16.68 -9.96
N VAL A 97 5.21 17.32 -9.34
CA VAL A 97 4.28 16.67 -8.40
C VAL A 97 3.48 15.56 -9.11
N SER A 98 2.95 15.84 -10.30
CA SER A 98 2.19 14.85 -11.08
C SER A 98 3.03 13.63 -11.44
N ASP A 99 4.30 13.83 -11.80
CA ASP A 99 5.23 12.75 -12.13
C ASP A 99 5.60 11.89 -10.92
N CYS A 100 5.82 12.51 -9.75
CA CYS A 100 6.01 11.79 -8.49
C CYS A 100 4.79 10.90 -8.17
N ILE A 101 3.58 11.46 -8.26
CA ILE A 101 2.34 10.72 -8.01
C ILE A 101 2.14 9.61 -9.04
N ARG A 102 2.41 9.85 -10.31
CA ARG A 102 2.21 8.84 -11.36
C ARG A 102 3.08 7.59 -11.15
N THR A 103 4.26 7.76 -10.55
CA THR A 103 5.29 6.71 -10.43
C THR A 103 5.36 6.03 -9.06
N HIS A 104 4.53 6.40 -8.07
CA HIS A 104 4.63 5.91 -6.69
C HIS A 104 4.25 4.41 -6.47
N ARG A 105 3.96 3.62 -7.52
CA ARG A 105 3.51 2.22 -7.37
C ARG A 105 4.16 1.23 -8.34
N PHE A 106 4.30 -0.02 -7.89
CA PHE A 106 4.97 -1.11 -8.62
C PHE A 106 4.34 -1.52 -9.96
N ARG A 107 3.04 -1.26 -10.19
CA ARG A 107 2.24 -1.96 -11.21
C ARG A 107 2.11 -1.20 -12.54
N ALA A 108 3.14 -0.52 -13.04
CA ALA A 108 3.02 0.24 -14.28
C ALA A 108 4.26 0.26 -15.20
N GLY A 109 5.35 -0.42 -14.86
CA GLY A 109 6.62 -0.28 -15.60
C GLY A 109 7.18 1.15 -15.57
N GLN A 110 6.59 2.03 -14.75
CA GLN A 110 7.03 3.41 -14.55
C GLN A 110 7.92 3.43 -13.30
N ILE A 111 9.16 3.86 -13.48
CA ILE A 111 10.19 3.87 -12.45
C ILE A 111 10.30 5.32 -11.95
N PRO A 112 10.27 5.58 -10.63
CA PRO A 112 10.54 6.89 -10.09
C PRO A 112 11.98 7.33 -10.39
N GLU A 113 12.14 8.46 -11.06
CA GLU A 113 13.44 8.98 -11.48
C GLU A 113 14.00 9.98 -10.47
N SER A 114 13.19 10.97 -10.08
CA SER A 114 13.56 12.01 -9.12
C SER A 114 13.71 11.46 -7.71
N ILE A 115 14.43 12.21 -6.87
CA ILE A 115 14.59 11.83 -5.47
C ILE A 115 13.26 11.92 -4.71
N GLU A 116 12.42 12.91 -5.00
CA GLU A 116 11.09 13.06 -4.40
C GLU A 116 10.17 11.89 -4.76
N ALA A 117 10.22 11.44 -6.03
CA ALA A 117 9.42 10.30 -6.48
C ALA A 117 9.87 8.99 -5.79
N LYS A 118 11.18 8.81 -5.58
CA LYS A 118 11.74 7.66 -4.86
C LYS A 118 11.39 7.69 -3.37
N ILE A 119 11.47 8.86 -2.74
CA ILE A 119 11.09 9.04 -1.34
C ILE A 119 9.59 8.79 -1.15
N LEU A 120 8.73 9.35 -2.00
CA LEU A 120 7.28 9.10 -1.97
C LEU A 120 6.98 7.61 -2.15
N PHE A 121 7.66 6.97 -3.10
CA PHE A 121 7.52 5.55 -3.34
C PHE A 121 7.83 4.75 -2.06
N ASP A 122 9.01 4.98 -1.49
CA ASP A 122 9.48 4.26 -0.31
C ASP A 122 8.62 4.53 0.92
N SER A 123 8.20 5.77 1.15
CA SER A 123 7.36 6.15 2.29
C SER A 123 5.97 5.51 2.23
N ASP A 124 5.38 5.37 1.03
CA ASP A 124 4.17 4.58 0.82
C ASP A 124 4.44 3.08 1.05
N LYS A 125 5.56 2.54 0.56
CA LYS A 125 5.86 1.10 0.75
C LYS A 125 6.17 0.74 2.18
N LEU A 126 6.77 1.64 2.94
CA LEU A 126 6.91 1.47 4.39
C LEU A 126 5.55 1.23 5.06
N ASN A 127 4.46 1.83 4.57
CA ASN A 127 3.12 1.66 5.13
C ASN A 127 2.44 0.34 4.74
N VAL A 128 3.06 -0.51 3.90
CA VAL A 128 2.63 -1.91 3.68
C VAL A 128 3.57 -2.93 4.33
N THR A 129 4.55 -2.47 5.10
CA THR A 129 5.45 -3.32 5.90
C THR A 129 5.06 -3.32 7.38
N GLY A 130 5.46 -4.37 8.11
CA GLY A 130 5.26 -4.47 9.55
C GLY A 130 3.81 -4.72 9.96
N ALA A 131 3.54 -4.55 11.25
CA ALA A 131 2.23 -4.79 11.85
C ALA A 131 1.13 -3.91 11.23
N VAL A 132 1.40 -2.61 11.05
CA VAL A 132 0.47 -1.68 10.38
C VAL A 132 0.22 -2.10 8.93
N GLY A 133 1.27 -2.53 8.22
CA GLY A 133 1.15 -3.00 6.84
C GLY A 133 0.23 -4.21 6.69
N ILE A 134 0.34 -5.19 7.59
CA ILE A 134 -0.59 -6.33 7.65
C ILE A 134 -2.00 -5.87 7.93
N ALA A 135 -2.20 -5.06 8.98
CA ALA A 135 -3.53 -4.61 9.39
C ALA A 135 -4.25 -3.88 8.24
N ARG A 136 -3.53 -3.01 7.53
CA ARG A 136 -4.05 -2.33 6.32
C ARG A 136 -4.35 -3.30 5.18
N THR A 137 -3.49 -4.29 4.96
CA THR A 137 -3.72 -5.31 3.91
C THR A 137 -4.99 -6.12 4.20
N LEU A 138 -5.19 -6.54 5.44
CA LEU A 138 -6.39 -7.25 5.87
C LEU A 138 -7.64 -6.36 5.77
N ALA A 139 -7.56 -5.10 6.20
CA ALA A 139 -8.66 -4.15 6.07
C ALA A 139 -9.07 -3.97 4.59
N TYR A 140 -8.10 -3.74 3.71
CA TYR A 140 -8.35 -3.60 2.27
C TYR A 140 -8.96 -4.88 1.66
N LYS A 141 -8.41 -6.05 1.99
CA LYS A 141 -8.94 -7.34 1.51
C LYS A 141 -10.35 -7.61 2.04
N GLY A 142 -10.61 -7.27 3.30
CA GLY A 142 -11.94 -7.37 3.92
C GLY A 142 -12.99 -6.52 3.21
N GLN A 143 -12.66 -5.28 2.85
CA GLN A 143 -13.54 -4.41 2.04
C GLN A 143 -13.89 -5.02 0.67
N HIS A 144 -12.98 -5.82 0.10
CA HIS A 144 -13.16 -6.48 -1.20
C HIS A 144 -13.66 -7.93 -1.07
N ALA A 145 -14.20 -8.33 0.09
CA ALA A 145 -14.68 -9.69 0.37
C ALA A 145 -13.67 -10.78 -0.02
N THR A 146 -12.38 -10.47 0.11
CA THR A 146 -11.29 -11.37 -0.28
C THR A 146 -10.99 -12.32 0.87
N PRO A 147 -10.91 -13.64 0.62
CA PRO A 147 -10.66 -14.62 1.67
C PRO A 147 -9.26 -14.46 2.29
N LEU A 148 -9.11 -14.92 3.52
CA LEU A 148 -7.81 -14.95 4.19
C LEU A 148 -6.87 -15.97 3.53
N TYR A 149 -7.39 -17.15 3.22
CA TYR A 149 -6.67 -18.27 2.60
C TYR A 149 -7.67 -19.16 1.85
N PHE A 150 -7.17 -20.04 0.99
CA PHE A 150 -7.95 -21.14 0.43
C PHE A 150 -7.53 -22.47 1.06
N CYS A 151 -8.48 -23.39 1.14
CA CYS A 151 -8.27 -24.74 1.67
C CYS A 151 -8.77 -25.76 0.63
N GLY A 152 -7.93 -26.74 0.30
CA GLY A 152 -8.30 -27.87 -0.53
C GLY A 152 -9.25 -28.83 0.18
N THR A 153 -9.87 -29.72 -0.59
CA THR A 153 -10.78 -30.76 -0.05
C THR A 153 -10.06 -31.79 0.82
N ASP A 154 -8.74 -31.90 0.68
CA ASP A 154 -7.85 -32.72 1.52
C ASP A 154 -7.43 -32.01 2.83
N GLY A 155 -7.91 -30.79 3.07
CA GLY A 155 -7.54 -29.97 4.23
C GLY A 155 -6.21 -29.23 4.05
N THR A 156 -5.59 -29.26 2.87
CA THR A 156 -4.34 -28.55 2.60
C THR A 156 -4.61 -27.05 2.44
N ILE A 157 -3.91 -26.23 3.24
CA ILE A 157 -3.98 -24.77 3.14
C ILE A 157 -3.08 -24.30 2.01
N SER A 158 -3.62 -23.48 1.11
CA SER A 158 -2.88 -22.94 -0.01
C SER A 158 -2.22 -21.61 0.36
N GLU A 159 -0.89 -21.56 0.21
CA GLU A 159 -0.08 -20.40 0.55
C GLU A 159 0.20 -19.50 -0.66
N LYS A 160 0.30 -20.09 -1.85
CA LYS A 160 0.67 -19.39 -3.09
C LYS A 160 -0.38 -19.45 -4.19
N ASP A 161 -1.43 -20.25 -4.03
CA ASP A 161 -2.57 -20.45 -4.94
C ASP A 161 -2.20 -20.52 -6.43
N GLY A 162 -2.36 -21.70 -7.06
CA GLY A 162 -2.23 -21.86 -8.52
C GLY A 162 -3.12 -20.91 -9.32
N ASP A 163 -4.36 -21.30 -9.63
CA ASP A 163 -5.27 -20.48 -10.45
C ASP A 163 -6.09 -19.44 -9.63
N ASN A 164 -6.08 -19.51 -8.29
CA ASN A 164 -6.89 -18.65 -7.39
C ASN A 164 -6.06 -17.53 -6.73
N THR A 165 -5.71 -16.49 -7.48
CA THR A 165 -4.69 -15.51 -7.06
C THR A 165 -5.18 -14.41 -6.10
N ASN A 166 -6.21 -14.64 -5.29
CA ASN A 166 -6.80 -13.57 -4.46
C ASN A 166 -7.15 -14.02 -3.04
N SER A 167 -6.13 -14.34 -2.24
CA SER A 167 -6.24 -14.50 -0.78
C SER A 167 -5.25 -13.58 -0.05
N PHE A 168 -5.37 -13.42 1.28
CA PHE A 168 -4.33 -12.76 2.08
C PHE A 168 -3.03 -13.55 2.05
N PHE A 169 -3.08 -14.88 2.15
CA PHE A 169 -1.89 -15.73 2.12
C PHE A 169 -1.13 -15.62 0.79
N HIS A 170 -1.84 -15.60 -0.34
CA HIS A 170 -1.23 -15.35 -1.64
C HIS A 170 -0.57 -13.97 -1.70
N GLU A 171 -1.23 -12.90 -1.24
CA GLU A 171 -0.66 -11.54 -1.23
C GLU A 171 0.60 -11.46 -0.37
N TYR A 172 0.62 -12.14 0.78
CA TYR A 172 1.81 -12.22 1.62
C TYR A 172 2.97 -12.85 0.84
N ASN A 173 2.76 -14.06 0.32
CA ASN A 173 3.80 -14.86 -0.33
C ASN A 173 4.28 -14.31 -1.67
N VAL A 174 3.40 -13.66 -2.44
CA VAL A 174 3.72 -13.17 -3.79
C VAL A 174 4.18 -11.72 -3.78
N LYS A 175 3.76 -10.92 -2.78
CA LYS A 175 4.02 -9.48 -2.77
C LYS A 175 4.66 -8.96 -1.49
N LEU A 176 4.10 -9.26 -0.31
CA LEU A 176 4.60 -8.64 0.92
C LEU A 176 5.97 -9.19 1.34
N GLU A 177 6.21 -10.48 1.15
CA GLU A 177 7.49 -11.13 1.48
C GLU A 177 8.66 -10.51 0.69
N GLY A 178 8.48 -10.32 -0.62
CA GLY A 178 9.47 -9.70 -1.50
C GLY A 178 9.52 -8.17 -1.45
N MET A 179 8.63 -7.52 -0.69
CA MET A 179 8.55 -6.05 -0.62
C MET A 179 9.81 -5.43 -0.01
N TYR A 180 10.42 -6.13 0.95
CA TYR A 180 11.53 -5.64 1.76
C TYR A 180 12.82 -5.38 0.95
N ASP A 181 12.92 -5.92 -0.26
CA ASP A 181 14.06 -5.74 -1.15
C ASP A 181 13.83 -4.67 -2.23
N ARG A 182 12.69 -3.96 -2.19
CA ARG A 182 12.21 -3.08 -3.27
C ARG A 182 12.07 -1.61 -2.85
N PHE A 183 13.07 -1.12 -2.13
CA PHE A 183 13.21 0.28 -1.71
C PHE A 183 14.30 0.97 -2.53
N TYR A 184 14.11 2.26 -2.82
CA TYR A 184 15.06 3.08 -3.58
C TYR A 184 16.09 3.79 -2.70
N THR A 185 15.70 4.15 -1.48
CA THR A 185 16.54 4.83 -0.48
C THR A 185 17.16 3.81 0.48
N GLN A 186 18.37 4.08 0.93
CA GLN A 186 19.04 3.21 1.90
C GLN A 186 18.31 3.22 3.25
N THR A 187 17.90 4.39 3.72
CA THR A 187 17.13 4.55 4.96
C THR A 187 15.77 3.82 4.89
N GLY A 188 15.08 3.88 3.76
CA GLY A 188 13.81 3.17 3.55
C GLY A 188 13.99 1.65 3.67
N LYS A 189 15.06 1.12 3.08
CA LYS A 189 15.42 -0.30 3.18
C LYS A 189 15.69 -0.73 4.63
N GLU A 190 16.42 0.08 5.39
CA GLU A 190 16.73 -0.18 6.80
C GLU A 190 15.49 -0.15 7.68
N MET A 191 14.64 0.87 7.51
CA MET A 191 13.36 0.98 8.21
C MET A 191 12.43 -0.20 7.91
N ALA A 192 12.39 -0.66 6.66
CA ALA A 192 11.62 -1.83 6.26
C ALA A 192 12.18 -3.12 6.89
N ALA A 193 13.51 -3.30 6.90
CA ALA A 193 14.15 -4.48 7.45
C ALA A 193 13.78 -4.73 8.92
N ILE A 194 13.74 -3.67 9.74
CA ILE A 194 13.34 -3.73 11.17
C ILE A 194 11.90 -4.27 11.32
N ARG A 195 11.03 -3.98 10.35
CA ARG A 195 9.60 -4.37 10.37
C ARG A 195 9.35 -5.79 9.85
N LYS A 196 10.33 -6.41 9.18
CA LYS A 196 10.16 -7.70 8.48
C LYS A 196 9.73 -8.82 9.42
N LYS A 197 10.34 -8.90 10.60
CA LYS A 197 10.08 -9.98 11.56
C LYS A 197 8.61 -9.98 12.01
N ALA A 198 8.05 -8.83 12.38
CA ALA A 198 6.66 -8.73 12.80
C ALA A 198 5.68 -9.23 11.73
N THR A 199 6.00 -9.00 10.45
CA THR A 199 5.17 -9.45 9.34
C THR A 199 5.25 -10.95 9.12
N ALA A 200 6.44 -11.54 9.21
CA ALA A 200 6.62 -12.98 9.14
C ALA A 200 5.98 -13.72 10.32
N ASP A 201 6.19 -13.24 11.54
CA ASP A 201 5.64 -13.86 12.76
C ASP A 201 4.11 -13.92 12.69
N PHE A 202 3.45 -12.83 12.28
CA PHE A 202 1.99 -12.80 12.15
C PHE A 202 1.47 -13.80 11.11
N TYR A 203 2.11 -13.84 9.94
CA TYR A 203 1.73 -14.78 8.88
C TYR A 203 1.87 -16.24 9.33
N HIS A 204 3.03 -16.59 9.92
CA HIS A 204 3.28 -17.95 10.38
C HIS A 204 2.38 -18.37 11.55
N SER A 205 2.03 -17.44 12.45
CA SER A 205 1.03 -17.70 13.51
C SER A 205 -0.31 -18.09 12.88
N MET A 206 -0.82 -17.25 11.97
CA MET A 206 -2.08 -17.54 11.28
C MET A 206 -2.05 -18.86 10.53
N LEU A 207 -0.97 -19.13 9.77
CA LEU A 207 -0.81 -20.37 9.01
C LEU A 207 -0.85 -21.60 9.93
N THR A 208 -0.12 -21.57 11.04
CA THR A 208 -0.09 -22.67 12.02
C THR A 208 -1.46 -22.89 12.63
N GLU A 209 -2.13 -21.83 13.08
CA GLU A 209 -3.47 -21.90 13.68
C GLU A 209 -4.48 -22.57 12.75
N VAL A 210 -4.48 -22.20 11.46
CA VAL A 210 -5.45 -22.76 10.50
C VAL A 210 -5.09 -24.18 10.07
N GLN A 211 -3.80 -24.51 9.92
CA GLN A 211 -3.36 -25.85 9.55
C GLN A 211 -3.68 -26.87 10.66
N ASP A 212 -3.40 -26.54 11.91
CA ASP A 212 -3.63 -27.43 13.05
C ASP A 212 -5.11 -27.74 13.24
N ILE A 213 -5.97 -26.72 13.14
CA ILE A 213 -7.42 -26.88 13.30
C ILE A 213 -8.01 -27.65 12.12
N THR A 214 -7.66 -27.29 10.88
CA THR A 214 -8.24 -27.93 9.69
C THR A 214 -7.86 -29.40 9.61
N LYS A 215 -6.58 -29.74 9.78
CA LYS A 215 -6.12 -31.13 9.69
C LYS A 215 -6.79 -32.03 10.75
N LYS A 216 -6.84 -31.56 12.00
CA LYS A 216 -7.48 -32.29 13.09
C LYS A 216 -9.00 -32.36 12.89
N GLY A 217 -9.61 -31.25 12.48
CA GLY A 217 -11.04 -31.12 12.24
C GLY A 217 -11.54 -32.05 11.15
N SER A 218 -10.90 -32.08 9.98
CA SER A 218 -11.25 -32.96 8.86
C SER A 218 -11.18 -34.43 9.27
N TYR A 219 -10.09 -34.85 9.91
CA TYR A 219 -9.95 -36.23 10.41
C TYR A 219 -11.06 -36.62 11.40
N LEU A 220 -11.40 -35.73 12.34
CA LEU A 220 -12.47 -35.99 13.30
C LEU A 220 -13.84 -36.04 12.64
N LEU A 221 -14.10 -35.16 11.67
CA LEU A 221 -15.34 -35.13 10.90
C LEU A 221 -15.51 -36.43 10.11
N ASP A 222 -14.50 -36.84 9.35
CA ASP A 222 -14.49 -38.10 8.59
C ASP A 222 -14.84 -39.29 9.47
N LYS A 223 -14.27 -39.35 10.68
CA LYS A 223 -14.57 -40.41 11.65
C LYS A 223 -16.04 -40.42 12.11
N GLN A 224 -16.72 -39.27 12.16
CA GLN A 224 -18.13 -39.20 12.57
C GLN A 224 -19.10 -39.45 11.43
N ILE A 225 -18.73 -39.09 10.19
CA ILE A 225 -19.62 -39.20 9.02
C ILE A 225 -19.43 -40.50 8.23
N LEU A 226 -18.25 -41.15 8.31
CA LEU A 226 -17.94 -42.41 7.61
C LEU A 226 -18.16 -43.66 8.49
N THR A 227 -18.76 -43.51 9.67
CA THR A 227 -19.23 -44.65 10.46
C THR A 227 -20.52 -45.22 9.87
N GLU A 228 -20.37 -46.19 8.95
CA GLU A 228 -21.28 -47.33 8.77
C GLU A 228 -20.57 -48.62 9.17
#